data_AF-A0A397GTT1-F1
#
_entry.id   AF-A0A397GTT1-F1
#
_cell.length_a   1.000
_cell.length_b   1.000
_cell.length_c   1.000
_cell.angle_alpha   90.00
_cell.angle_beta   90.00
_cell.angle_gamma   90.00
#
_symmetry.space_group_name_H-M   'P 1'
#
loop_
_entity.id
_entity.type
_entity.pdbx_description
1 polymer ?
#
loop_
_entity_poly.entity_id
_entity_poly.type
_entity_poly.pdbx_seq_one_letter_code
_entity_poly.pdbx_strand_id
1 'polypeptide(L)'
;MLTLALTPMLIHAETLSQDMRIKLQLLEFITTCNQIQCHNVSADNQSLRRGFGEQKEGFAVTTERQVFPPHLKPEVQRPHIYTNNNRTQPRLDIPPAMVYAFISLCIVANDHVSDTNWADIAAQLMLKAASEKHESYGITTSDTFHELIDQVPETVRKTPEWQQVADKYETYLQPPLGVLPSRHLETTLKHLHTHQLGTIIIEFLLDLMRRLNPPLLLQLERGKLYGLSRAETQRLKAKVGLR
;
A
#
# COMPACT_ATOMS: atom_id res chain seq x y z
N MET A 1 -10.92 30.24 24.43
CA MET A 1 -10.86 29.49 23.15
C MET A 1 -11.06 28.03 23.47
N LEU A 2 -12.21 27.47 23.07
CA LEU A 2 -12.58 26.08 23.28
C LEU A 2 -11.90 25.19 22.23
N THR A 3 -10.97 24.35 22.66
CA THR A 3 -10.40 23.27 21.84
C THR A 3 -11.41 22.13 21.82
N LEU A 4 -12.10 21.95 20.68
CA LEU A 4 -12.94 20.78 20.41
C LEU A 4 -12.03 19.55 20.28
N ALA A 5 -11.86 18.82 21.39
CA ALA A 5 -11.34 17.47 21.37
C ALA A 5 -12.38 16.57 20.70
N LEU A 6 -12.15 16.19 19.44
CA LEU A 6 -12.82 15.06 18.82
C LEU A 6 -12.37 13.79 19.54
N THR A 7 -13.10 13.44 20.59
CA THR A 7 -13.00 12.13 21.24
C THR A 7 -13.54 11.11 20.24
N PRO A 8 -12.73 10.18 19.72
CA PRO A 8 -13.29 9.08 18.96
C PRO A 8 -14.15 8.27 19.93
N MET A 9 -15.47 8.29 19.72
CA MET A 9 -16.36 7.39 20.41
C MET A 9 -15.90 5.97 20.08
N LEU A 10 -15.32 5.35 21.08
CA LEU A 10 -14.77 4.01 21.08
C LEU A 10 -15.96 3.04 20.95
N ILE A 11 -16.43 2.81 19.72
CA ILE A 11 -17.24 1.65 19.42
C ILE A 11 -16.33 0.45 19.68
N HIS A 12 -16.56 -0.24 20.80
CA HIS A 12 -15.78 -1.42 21.18
C HIS A 12 -15.63 -2.35 19.98
N ALA A 13 -14.38 -2.68 19.65
CA ALA A 13 -14.01 -3.52 18.50
C ALA A 13 -14.68 -4.91 18.50
N GLU A 14 -15.26 -5.31 19.63
CA GLU A 14 -16.05 -6.53 19.83
C GLU A 14 -17.46 -6.47 19.22
N THR A 15 -17.97 -5.28 18.88
CA THR A 15 -19.31 -5.10 18.28
C THR A 15 -19.30 -5.07 16.76
N LEU A 16 -18.12 -4.99 16.15
CA LEU A 16 -17.98 -4.91 14.69
C LEU A 16 -18.07 -6.31 14.08
N SER A 17 -18.85 -6.43 13.00
CA SER A 17 -18.88 -7.66 12.22
C SER A 17 -17.50 -7.98 11.65
N GLN A 18 -17.22 -9.26 11.44
CA GLN A 18 -15.95 -9.71 10.86
C GLN A 18 -15.68 -9.03 9.50
N ASP A 19 -16.71 -8.93 8.67
CA ASP A 19 -16.67 -8.23 7.38
C ASP A 19 -16.24 -6.76 7.51
N MET A 20 -16.73 -6.05 8.53
CA MET A 20 -16.35 -4.66 8.81
C MET A 20 -14.90 -4.56 9.30
N ARG A 21 -14.45 -5.49 10.15
CA ARG A 21 -13.05 -5.55 10.61
C ARG A 21 -12.09 -5.73 9.44
N ILE A 22 -12.39 -6.65 8.52
CA ILE A 22 -11.58 -6.87 7.31
C ILE A 22 -11.55 -5.60 6.45
N LYS A 23 -12.68 -4.92 6.24
CA LYS A 23 -12.73 -3.66 5.47
C LYS A 23 -11.91 -2.54 6.09
N LEU A 24 -11.93 -2.41 7.41
CA LEU A 24 -11.13 -1.42 8.13
C LEU A 24 -9.63 -1.73 7.99
N GLN A 25 -9.23 -2.99 8.12
CA GLN A 25 -7.85 -3.43 7.90
C GLN A 25 -7.40 -3.23 6.45
N LEU A 26 -8.28 -3.46 5.48
CA LEU A 26 -8.00 -3.21 4.06
C LEU A 26 -7.74 -1.72 3.82
N LEU A 27 -8.54 -0.85 4.43
CA LEU A 27 -8.36 0.60 4.33
C LEU A 27 -7.07 1.05 5.01
N GLU A 28 -6.73 0.47 6.17
CA GLU A 28 -5.47 0.72 6.87
C GLU A 28 -4.28 0.36 5.97
N PHE A 29 -4.28 -0.85 5.40
CA PHE A 29 -3.25 -1.29 4.46
C PHE A 29 -3.08 -0.35 3.25
N ILE A 30 -4.18 0.00 2.58
CA ILE A 30 -4.15 0.93 1.44
C ILE A 30 -3.61 2.30 1.86
N THR A 31 -4.01 2.78 3.04
CA THR A 31 -3.55 4.07 3.58
C THR A 31 -2.04 4.03 3.86
N THR A 32 -1.53 2.96 4.47
CA THR A 32 -0.10 2.75 4.67
C THR A 32 0.66 2.78 3.35
N CYS A 33 0.18 2.06 2.33
CA CYS A 33 0.77 2.08 0.99
C CYS A 33 0.83 3.49 0.39
N ASN A 34 -0.25 4.26 0.50
CA ASN A 34 -0.33 5.62 -0.04
C ASN A 34 0.58 6.62 0.70
N GLN A 35 0.63 6.55 2.03
CA GLN A 35 1.49 7.43 2.84
C GLN A 35 2.97 7.26 2.46
N ILE A 36 3.40 6.01 2.28
CA ILE A 36 4.76 5.66 1.90
C ILE A 36 5.10 6.23 0.50
N GLN A 37 4.19 6.09 -0.47
CA GLN A 37 4.40 6.64 -1.82
C GLN A 37 4.50 8.17 -1.82
N CYS A 38 3.69 8.86 -1.00
CA CYS A 38 3.75 10.32 -0.88
C CYS A 38 5.07 10.81 -0.26
N HIS A 39 5.62 10.11 0.73
CA HIS A 39 6.90 10.46 1.35
C HIS A 39 8.07 10.30 0.38
N ASN A 40 8.09 9.24 -0.43
CA ASN A 40 9.15 9.02 -1.43
C ASN A 40 9.12 10.08 -2.54
N VAL A 41 7.94 10.47 -3.02
CA VAL A 41 7.81 11.56 -4.01
C VAL A 41 8.25 12.92 -3.42
N SER A 42 8.01 13.18 -2.13
CA SER A 42 8.42 14.43 -1.50
C SER A 42 9.93 14.50 -1.25
N ALA A 43 10.56 13.39 -0.83
CA ALA A 43 12.00 13.30 -0.59
C ALA A 43 12.82 13.45 -1.88
N ASP A 44 12.34 12.87 -2.99
CA ASP A 44 13.04 12.93 -4.28
C ASP A 44 12.96 14.32 -4.93
N ASN A 45 11.90 15.08 -4.63
CA ASN A 45 11.81 16.49 -5.03
C ASN A 45 12.67 17.43 -4.16
N GLN A 46 13.06 17.01 -2.95
CA GLN A 46 14.00 17.75 -2.11
C GLN A 46 15.46 17.46 -2.49
N SER A 47 15.78 16.25 -2.96
CA SER A 47 17.12 15.90 -3.45
C SER A 47 17.47 16.66 -4.75
N LEU A 48 16.49 16.91 -5.62
CA LEU A 48 16.68 17.67 -6.87
C LEU A 48 16.83 19.19 -6.68
N ARG A 49 16.44 19.74 -5.51
CA ARG A 49 16.47 21.20 -5.25
C ARG A 49 17.72 21.70 -4.53
N ARG A 50 18.65 20.81 -4.15
CA ARG A 50 19.88 21.17 -3.41
C ARG A 50 21.10 21.24 -4.33
N GLY A 51 21.01 22.01 -5.41
CA GLY A 51 22.09 22.04 -6.38
C GLY A 51 22.06 23.14 -7.43
N PHE A 52 21.58 24.35 -7.15
CA PHE A 52 21.97 25.53 -7.96
C PHE A 52 22.07 26.76 -7.06
N GLY A 53 23.25 27.38 -7.11
CA GLY A 53 23.66 28.47 -6.24
C GLY A 53 22.85 29.75 -6.43
N GLU A 54 22.83 30.52 -5.34
CA GLU A 54 22.30 31.86 -5.23
C GLU A 54 23.00 32.81 -6.23
N GLN A 55 22.21 33.55 -7.01
CA GLN A 55 22.56 34.93 -7.38
C GLN A 55 21.29 35.80 -7.29
N LYS A 56 21.28 36.70 -6.30
CA LYS A 56 20.56 37.98 -6.32
C LYS A 56 21.12 38.80 -7.50
N GLU A 57 20.44 39.74 -8.15
CA GLU A 57 19.74 40.92 -7.61
C GLU A 57 19.26 41.75 -8.83
N GLY A 58 18.23 42.59 -8.71
CA GLY A 58 18.03 43.71 -9.65
C GLY A 58 16.59 44.02 -10.09
N PHE A 59 15.99 45.00 -9.42
CA PHE A 59 14.72 45.67 -9.74
C PHE A 59 14.74 46.43 -11.09
N ALA A 60 13.60 46.51 -11.78
CA ALA A 60 12.96 47.78 -12.18
C ALA A 60 11.60 47.55 -12.87
N VAL A 61 10.63 48.39 -12.47
CA VAL A 61 9.27 48.55 -13.03
C VAL A 61 9.31 49.64 -14.10
N THR A 62 8.62 49.44 -15.25
CA THR A 62 7.87 50.52 -15.92
C THR A 62 6.81 49.96 -16.90
N THR A 63 5.66 50.61 -16.84
CA THR A 63 4.43 50.42 -17.63
C THR A 63 4.53 51.15 -18.97
N GLU A 64 4.06 50.56 -20.10
CA GLU A 64 3.32 51.33 -21.13
C GLU A 64 2.57 50.48 -22.19
N ARG A 65 1.28 50.83 -22.31
CA ARG A 65 0.25 50.75 -23.38
C ARG A 65 0.51 50.04 -24.74
N GLN A 66 -0.38 49.06 -24.99
CA GLN A 66 -1.17 48.74 -26.20
C GLN A 66 -0.84 49.39 -27.55
N VAL A 67 -0.65 48.55 -28.59
CA VAL A 67 -1.40 48.57 -29.87
C VAL A 67 -1.45 47.15 -30.46
N PHE A 68 -2.64 46.60 -30.72
CA PHE A 68 -2.85 45.43 -31.59
C PHE A 68 -3.29 45.90 -32.99
N PRO A 69 -2.87 45.18 -34.05
CA PRO A 69 -3.81 44.88 -35.13
C PRO A 69 -3.83 43.38 -35.51
N PRO A 70 -4.84 42.95 -36.27
CA PRO A 70 -5.47 41.64 -36.06
C PRO A 70 -5.12 40.58 -37.13
N HIS A 71 -5.40 39.33 -36.76
CA HIS A 71 -5.57 38.14 -37.60
C HIS A 71 -4.30 37.40 -38.05
N LEU A 72 -3.86 36.40 -37.27
CA LEU A 72 -3.35 35.13 -37.79
C LEU A 72 -3.72 34.01 -36.80
N LYS A 73 -4.22 32.89 -37.35
CA LYS A 73 -4.76 31.71 -36.66
C LYS A 73 -3.78 31.14 -35.61
N PRO A 74 -4.24 30.65 -34.44
CA PRO A 74 -3.38 29.86 -33.58
C PRO A 74 -3.25 28.46 -34.18
N GLU A 75 -2.14 28.22 -34.86
CA GLU A 75 -1.63 26.88 -35.13
C GLU A 75 -1.29 26.25 -33.77
N VAL A 76 -2.05 25.23 -33.38
CA VAL A 76 -1.83 24.46 -32.16
C VAL A 76 -0.52 23.69 -32.32
N GLN A 77 0.59 24.32 -31.93
CA GLN A 77 1.86 23.63 -31.75
C GLN A 77 1.69 22.65 -30.58
N ARG A 78 1.55 21.36 -30.92
CA ARG A 78 1.70 20.28 -29.94
C ARG A 78 3.11 20.39 -29.35
N PRO A 79 3.28 20.34 -28.02
CA PRO A 79 4.59 20.17 -27.44
C PRO A 79 5.17 18.85 -27.93
N HIS A 80 6.26 18.92 -28.69
CA HIS A 80 7.08 17.76 -28.98
C HIS A 80 7.68 17.28 -27.65
N ILE A 81 7.04 16.29 -27.03
CA ILE A 81 7.61 15.56 -25.89
C ILE A 81 8.78 14.76 -26.45
N TYR A 82 9.99 15.25 -26.22
CA TYR A 82 11.19 14.43 -26.29
C TYR A 82 11.01 13.28 -25.28
N THR A 83 10.82 12.07 -25.79
CA THR A 83 10.87 10.84 -25.01
C THR A 83 12.30 10.62 -24.54
N ASN A 84 12.63 11.17 -23.38
CA ASN A 84 13.79 10.76 -22.62
C ASN A 84 13.48 9.36 -22.04
N ASN A 85 14.05 8.32 -22.64
CA ASN A 85 13.84 6.92 -22.28
C ASN A 85 14.55 6.49 -20.99
N ASN A 86 15.04 7.42 -20.16
CA ASN A 86 15.63 7.12 -18.86
C ASN A 86 14.57 7.02 -17.75
N ARG A 87 13.46 6.31 -17.98
CA ARG A 87 12.62 5.84 -16.88
C ARG A 87 13.35 4.68 -16.21
N THR A 88 14.19 5.00 -15.24
CA THR A 88 14.43 4.10 -14.11
C THR A 88 13.04 3.66 -13.64
N GLN A 89 12.73 2.38 -13.79
CA GLN A 89 11.43 1.87 -13.35
C GLN A 89 11.22 2.25 -11.88
N PRO A 90 10.01 2.61 -11.46
CA PRO A 90 9.74 2.91 -10.07
C PRO A 90 10.11 1.67 -9.25
N ARG A 91 11.22 1.75 -8.50
CA ARG A 91 11.52 0.78 -7.45
C ARG A 91 10.37 0.87 -6.46
N LEU A 92 9.65 -0.23 -6.30
CA LEU A 92 8.67 -0.34 -5.23
C LEU A 92 9.47 -0.54 -3.96
N ASP A 93 9.88 0.54 -3.31
CA ASP A 93 10.43 0.46 -1.96
C ASP A 93 9.32 -0.09 -1.06
N ILE A 94 9.58 -1.22 -0.40
CA ILE A 94 8.68 -1.94 0.51
C ILE A 94 9.17 -1.68 1.93
N PRO A 95 8.60 -0.70 2.65
CA PRO A 95 8.98 -0.46 4.02
C PRO A 95 8.40 -1.57 4.91
N PRO A 96 9.03 -1.83 6.07
CA PRO A 96 8.53 -2.79 7.04
C PRO A 96 7.07 -2.56 7.45
N ALA A 97 6.66 -1.28 7.55
CA ALA A 97 5.28 -0.91 7.87
C ALA A 97 4.25 -1.45 6.87
N MET A 98 4.57 -1.49 5.57
CA MET A 98 3.69 -2.06 4.54
C MET A 98 3.54 -3.57 4.73
N VAL A 99 4.64 -4.25 5.07
CA VAL A 99 4.63 -5.69 5.35
C VAL A 99 3.76 -6.01 6.56
N TYR A 100 3.92 -5.28 7.67
CA TYR A 100 3.13 -5.52 8.88
C TYR A 100 1.63 -5.23 8.69
N ALA A 101 1.30 -4.19 7.92
CA ALA A 101 -0.09 -3.89 7.57
C ALA A 101 -0.70 -5.00 6.69
N PHE A 102 0.06 -5.55 5.73
CA PHE A 102 -0.38 -6.67 4.91
C PHE A 102 -0.65 -7.93 5.76
N ILE A 103 0.28 -8.26 6.65
CA ILE A 103 0.14 -9.43 7.53
C ILE A 103 -1.05 -9.26 8.48
N SER A 104 -1.22 -8.06 9.05
CA SER A 104 -2.37 -7.75 9.91
C SER A 104 -3.70 -7.94 9.18
N LEU A 105 -3.79 -7.47 7.94
CA LEU A 105 -4.94 -7.69 7.07
C LEU A 105 -5.20 -9.19 6.87
N CYS A 106 -4.17 -9.97 6.54
CA CYS A 106 -4.32 -11.40 6.29
C CYS A 106 -4.77 -12.18 7.52
N ILE A 107 -4.22 -11.86 8.70
CA ILE A 107 -4.63 -12.46 9.98
C ILE A 107 -6.11 -12.20 10.24
N VAL A 108 -6.56 -10.94 10.10
CA VAL A 108 -7.97 -10.60 10.31
C VAL A 108 -8.86 -11.23 9.24
N ALA A 109 -8.36 -11.42 8.03
CA ALA A 109 -9.08 -12.02 6.93
C ALA A 109 -8.95 -13.56 6.84
N ASN A 110 -8.28 -14.23 7.79
CA ASN A 110 -7.82 -15.63 7.64
C ASN A 110 -8.92 -16.59 7.15
N ASP A 111 -10.12 -16.49 7.70
CA ASP A 111 -11.28 -17.31 7.30
C ASP A 111 -11.69 -17.14 5.82
N HIS A 112 -11.36 -16.00 5.21
CA HIS A 112 -11.68 -15.67 3.82
C HIS A 112 -10.51 -15.95 2.87
N VAL A 113 -9.30 -16.11 3.40
CA VAL A 113 -8.05 -16.21 2.62
C VAL A 113 -7.33 -17.54 2.81
N SER A 114 -7.93 -18.51 3.51
CA SER A 114 -7.35 -19.83 3.79
C SER A 114 -6.94 -20.63 2.55
N ASP A 115 -7.63 -20.43 1.42
CA ASP A 115 -7.25 -21.06 0.13
C ASP A 115 -6.07 -20.36 -0.57
N THR A 116 -5.73 -19.15 -0.14
CA THR A 116 -4.67 -18.35 -0.74
C THR A 116 -3.37 -18.53 0.03
N ASN A 117 -2.24 -18.60 -0.69
CA ASN A 117 -0.92 -18.75 -0.08
C ASN A 117 -0.41 -17.39 0.48
N TRP A 118 -1.23 -16.70 1.27
CA TRP A 118 -0.96 -15.35 1.75
C TRP A 118 0.29 -15.28 2.63
N ALA A 119 0.61 -16.35 3.37
CA ALA A 119 1.81 -16.44 4.19
C ALA A 119 3.10 -16.41 3.36
N ASP A 120 3.05 -17.01 2.16
CA ASP A 120 4.16 -16.96 1.19
C ASP A 120 4.31 -15.55 0.61
N ILE A 121 3.20 -14.90 0.25
CA ILE A 121 3.20 -13.48 -0.18
C ILE A 121 3.81 -12.59 0.91
N ALA A 122 3.43 -12.79 2.17
CA ALA A 122 3.96 -12.07 3.32
C ALA A 122 5.47 -12.32 3.52
N ALA A 123 5.93 -13.57 3.41
CA ALA A 123 7.35 -13.91 3.52
C ALA A 123 8.17 -13.28 2.38
N GLN A 124 7.64 -13.27 1.15
CA GLN A 124 8.26 -12.59 0.01
C GLN A 124 8.33 -11.07 0.21
N LEU A 125 7.28 -10.45 0.76
CA LEU A 125 7.27 -9.04 1.15
C LEU A 125 8.35 -8.72 2.20
N MET A 126 8.47 -9.55 3.23
CA MET A 126 9.52 -9.42 4.25
C MET A 126 10.92 -9.56 3.65
N LEU A 127 11.11 -10.54 2.76
CA LEU A 127 12.40 -10.79 2.10
C LEU A 127 12.80 -9.59 1.26
N LYS A 128 11.83 -8.99 0.57
CA LYS A 128 12.04 -7.79 -0.22
C LYS A 128 12.40 -6.59 0.65
N ALA A 129 11.65 -6.33 1.72
CA ALA A 129 11.94 -5.25 2.68
C ALA A 129 13.34 -5.40 3.31
N ALA A 130 13.74 -6.62 3.67
CA ALA A 130 15.08 -6.90 4.20
C ALA A 130 16.18 -6.60 3.16
N SER A 131 15.95 -6.96 1.89
CA SER A 131 16.93 -6.71 0.82
C SER A 131 17.16 -5.23 0.54
N GLU A 132 16.11 -4.41 0.60
CA GLU A 132 16.20 -2.97 0.34
C GLU A 132 16.88 -2.22 1.47
N LYS A 133 16.63 -2.64 2.72
CA LYS A 133 17.36 -2.15 3.88
C LYS A 133 18.84 -2.56 3.82
N HIS A 134 19.15 -3.76 3.33
CA HIS A 134 20.53 -4.19 3.13
C HIS A 134 21.29 -3.33 2.11
N GLU A 135 20.68 -3.00 0.96
CA GLU A 135 21.31 -2.13 -0.05
C GLU A 135 21.68 -0.74 0.49
N SER A 136 21.00 -0.29 1.56
CA SER A 136 21.22 1.02 2.16
C SER A 136 22.29 1.03 3.27
N TYR A 137 22.55 -0.10 3.92
CA TYR A 137 23.41 -0.16 5.12
C TYR A 137 24.54 -1.21 5.08
N GLY A 138 24.59 -2.10 4.08
CA GLY A 138 25.69 -3.06 3.91
C GLY A 138 25.75 -4.20 4.94
N ILE A 139 24.59 -4.61 5.48
CA ILE A 139 24.46 -5.36 6.76
C ILE A 139 24.31 -6.89 6.70
N THR A 140 24.46 -7.68 5.64
CA THR A 140 23.88 -9.06 5.60
C THR A 140 22.34 -9.11 5.81
N THR A 141 21.65 -9.78 4.91
CA THR A 141 20.18 -9.86 4.91
C THR A 141 19.60 -10.67 6.07
N SER A 142 20.35 -11.63 6.62
CA SER A 142 19.94 -12.42 7.79
C SER A 142 19.82 -11.56 9.05
N ASP A 143 20.78 -10.67 9.31
CA ASP A 143 20.74 -9.78 10.48
C ASP A 143 19.62 -8.75 10.35
N THR A 144 19.42 -8.26 9.13
CA THR A 144 18.31 -7.35 8.79
C THR A 144 16.95 -8.01 9.02
N PHE A 145 16.83 -9.33 8.79
CA PHE A 145 15.60 -10.06 9.04
C PHE A 145 15.25 -10.15 10.52
N HIS A 146 16.21 -10.51 11.37
CA HIS A 146 15.97 -10.56 12.81
C HIS A 146 15.54 -9.20 13.34
N GLU A 147 16.14 -8.12 12.83
CA GLU A 147 15.72 -6.77 13.16
C GLU A 147 14.29 -6.45 12.69
N LEU A 148 13.87 -6.94 11.52
CA LEU A 148 12.48 -6.82 11.08
C LEU A 148 11.54 -7.60 11.99
N ILE A 149 11.88 -8.84 12.36
CA ILE A 149 11.09 -9.63 13.32
C ILE A 149 10.92 -8.86 14.64
N ASP A 150 11.98 -8.25 15.15
CA ASP A 150 11.95 -7.50 16.41
C ASP A 150 11.06 -6.26 16.34
N GLN A 151 10.89 -5.70 15.14
CA GLN A 151 10.03 -4.53 14.88
C GLN A 151 8.58 -4.91 14.57
N VAL A 152 8.25 -6.20 14.47
CA VAL A 152 6.86 -6.65 14.24
C VAL A 152 6.00 -6.25 15.43
N PRO A 153 4.83 -5.61 15.20
CA PRO A 153 3.89 -5.30 16.27
C PRO A 153 3.54 -6.56 17.09
N GLU A 154 3.55 -6.44 18.42
CA GLU A 154 3.22 -7.55 19.34
C GLU A 154 1.88 -8.22 19.05
N THR A 155 0.92 -7.44 18.55
CA THR A 155 -0.41 -7.89 18.15
C THR A 155 -0.36 -8.90 17.01
N VAL A 156 0.61 -8.75 16.10
CA VAL A 156 0.86 -9.67 14.98
C VAL A 156 1.69 -10.85 15.46
N ARG A 157 2.79 -10.58 16.18
CA ARG A 157 3.77 -11.60 16.59
C ARG A 157 3.19 -12.71 17.46
N LYS A 158 2.16 -12.42 18.26
CA LYS A 158 1.51 -13.38 19.17
C LYS A 158 0.49 -14.30 18.49
N THR A 159 0.20 -14.09 17.21
CA THR A 159 -0.77 -14.90 16.48
C THR A 159 -0.13 -16.20 15.99
N PRO A 160 -0.85 -17.33 15.99
CA PRO A 160 -0.30 -18.58 15.44
C PRO A 160 -0.03 -18.48 13.93
N GLU A 161 -0.78 -17.64 13.21
CA GLU A 161 -0.60 -17.38 11.79
C GLU A 161 0.76 -16.73 11.48
N TRP A 162 1.30 -15.91 12.40
CA TRP A 162 2.64 -15.34 12.24
C TRP A 162 3.72 -16.40 12.09
N GLN A 163 3.60 -17.53 12.80
CA GLN A 163 4.58 -18.63 12.71
C GLN A 163 4.68 -19.16 11.27
N GLN A 164 3.56 -19.23 10.54
CA GLN A 164 3.57 -19.68 9.15
C GLN A 164 4.37 -18.74 8.24
N VAL A 165 4.29 -17.42 8.49
CA VAL A 165 5.08 -16.42 7.76
C VAL A 165 6.56 -16.56 8.10
N ALA A 166 6.89 -16.72 9.38
CA ALA A 166 8.27 -16.90 9.85
C ALA A 166 8.90 -18.17 9.26
N ASP A 167 8.19 -19.30 9.28
CA ASP A 167 8.66 -20.57 8.72
C ASP A 167 8.91 -20.43 7.21
N LYS A 168 7.96 -19.83 6.48
CA LYS A 168 8.09 -19.57 5.03
C LYS A 168 9.30 -18.69 4.74
N TYR A 169 9.49 -17.64 5.53
CA TYR A 169 10.66 -16.79 5.37
C TYR A 169 11.95 -17.57 5.59
N GLU A 170 12.03 -18.38 6.64
CA GLU A 170 13.21 -19.18 6.95
C GLU A 170 13.57 -20.13 5.80
N THR A 171 12.57 -20.69 5.11
CA THR A 171 12.83 -21.52 3.91
C THR A 171 13.52 -20.77 2.78
N TYR A 172 13.34 -19.44 2.67
CA TYR A 172 14.05 -18.62 1.69
C TYR A 172 15.48 -18.26 2.11
N LEU A 173 15.78 -18.34 3.40
CA LEU A 173 17.13 -18.11 3.92
C LEU A 173 18.02 -19.34 3.84
N GLN A 174 17.43 -20.54 3.96
CA GLN A 174 18.18 -21.79 4.03
C GLN A 174 18.67 -22.22 2.64
N PRO A 175 19.99 -22.18 2.36
CA PRO A 175 20.51 -22.60 1.08
C PRO A 175 20.44 -24.14 0.93
N PRO A 176 20.22 -24.64 -0.28
CA PRO A 176 20.43 -26.05 -0.59
C PRO A 176 21.86 -26.50 -0.24
N LEU A 177 22.02 -27.77 0.13
CA LEU A 177 23.31 -28.38 0.45
C LEU A 177 24.35 -28.07 -0.64
N GLY A 178 25.49 -27.49 -0.22
CA GLY A 178 26.60 -27.14 -1.13
C GLY A 178 26.50 -25.77 -1.80
N VAL A 179 25.45 -24.98 -1.52
CA VAL A 179 25.30 -23.61 -2.02
C VAL A 179 25.71 -22.59 -0.96
N LEU A 180 26.50 -21.59 -1.33
CA LEU A 180 26.83 -20.47 -0.45
C LEU A 180 25.57 -19.65 -0.10
N PRO A 181 25.34 -19.28 1.17
CA PRO A 181 24.17 -18.50 1.60
C PRO A 181 23.97 -17.21 0.82
N SER A 182 25.05 -16.47 0.53
CA SER A 182 25.00 -15.23 -0.24
C SER A 182 24.51 -15.44 -1.67
N ARG A 183 25.02 -16.47 -2.35
CA ARG A 183 24.61 -16.83 -3.72
C ARG A 183 23.16 -17.32 -3.76
N HIS A 184 22.74 -18.09 -2.76
CA HIS A 184 21.36 -18.55 -2.65
C HIS A 184 20.41 -17.37 -2.53
N LEU A 185 20.67 -16.46 -1.59
CA LEU A 185 19.84 -15.29 -1.37
C LEU A 185 19.77 -14.36 -2.58
N GLU A 186 20.90 -14.09 -3.26
CA GLU A 186 20.87 -13.35 -4.52
C GLU A 186 19.99 -14.04 -5.58
N THR A 187 20.05 -15.36 -5.65
CA THR A 187 19.25 -16.14 -6.60
C THR A 187 17.78 -16.04 -6.23
N THR A 188 17.42 -16.22 -4.96
CA THR A 188 16.05 -16.08 -4.45
C THR A 188 15.50 -14.68 -4.72
N LEU A 189 16.28 -13.63 -4.45
CA LEU A 189 15.89 -12.24 -4.72
C LEU A 189 15.75 -11.94 -6.22
N LYS A 190 16.58 -12.52 -7.09
CA LYS A 190 16.45 -12.40 -8.54
C LYS A 190 15.19 -13.10 -9.06
N HIS A 191 14.78 -14.20 -8.43
CA HIS A 191 13.53 -14.89 -8.75
C HIS A 191 12.30 -14.16 -8.20
N LEU A 192 12.51 -13.32 -7.17
CA LEU A 192 11.54 -12.40 -6.61
C LEU A 192 11.30 -11.23 -7.58
N HIS A 193 10.57 -11.48 -8.67
CA HIS A 193 10.22 -10.44 -9.62
C HIS A 193 9.32 -9.41 -8.92
N THR A 194 9.88 -8.28 -8.53
CA THR A 194 9.20 -7.23 -7.76
C THR A 194 7.91 -6.72 -8.41
N HIS A 195 7.88 -6.62 -9.74
CA HIS A 195 6.67 -6.28 -10.49
C HIS A 195 5.59 -7.36 -10.34
N GLN A 196 5.97 -8.64 -10.25
CA GLN A 196 5.01 -9.72 -10.02
C GLN A 196 4.46 -9.68 -8.60
N LEU A 197 5.27 -9.31 -7.59
CA LEU A 197 4.80 -9.21 -6.21
C LEU A 197 3.69 -8.16 -6.04
N GLY A 198 3.84 -7.00 -6.69
CA GLY A 198 2.78 -5.99 -6.73
C GLY A 198 1.50 -6.50 -7.38
N THR A 199 1.60 -7.22 -8.51
CA THR A 199 0.45 -7.84 -9.19
C THR A 199 -0.23 -8.88 -8.29
N ILE A 200 0.55 -9.76 -7.65
CA ILE A 200 0.05 -10.81 -6.75
C ILE A 200 -0.72 -10.20 -5.57
N ILE A 201 -0.20 -9.11 -4.98
CA ILE A 201 -0.89 -8.39 -3.90
C ILE A 201 -2.20 -7.81 -4.43
N ILE A 202 -2.21 -7.15 -5.59
CA ILE A 202 -3.44 -6.57 -6.16
C ILE A 202 -4.49 -7.67 -6.42
N GLU A 203 -4.09 -8.80 -7.00
CA GLU A 203 -4.97 -9.95 -7.23
C GLU A 203 -5.53 -10.49 -5.92
N PHE A 204 -4.68 -10.67 -4.91
CA PHE A 204 -5.10 -11.06 -3.56
C PHE A 204 -6.14 -10.09 -2.98
N LEU A 205 -5.91 -8.78 -3.06
CA LEU A 205 -6.85 -7.78 -2.54
C LEU A 205 -8.18 -7.81 -3.30
N LEU A 206 -8.14 -7.99 -4.63
CA LEU A 206 -9.35 -8.11 -5.45
C LEU A 206 -10.17 -9.34 -5.06
N ASP A 207 -9.50 -10.48 -4.86
CA ASP A 207 -10.16 -11.72 -4.45
C ASP A 207 -10.73 -11.63 -3.03
N LEU A 208 -9.99 -11.00 -2.11
CA LEU A 208 -10.49 -10.70 -0.78
C LEU A 208 -11.76 -9.82 -0.86
N MET A 209 -11.71 -8.71 -1.60
CA MET A 209 -12.87 -7.81 -1.74
C MET A 209 -14.10 -8.49 -2.36
N ARG A 210 -13.90 -9.46 -3.28
CA ARG A 210 -15.00 -10.23 -3.88
C ARG A 210 -15.68 -11.18 -2.90
N ARG A 211 -14.95 -11.66 -1.88
CA ARG A 211 -15.47 -12.56 -0.83
C ARG A 211 -16.24 -11.81 0.26
N LEU A 212 -16.04 -10.50 0.39
CA LEU A 212 -16.74 -9.66 1.37
C LEU A 212 -18.17 -9.31 0.95
N ASN A 213 -19.01 -9.01 1.93
CA ASN A 213 -20.35 -8.53 1.69
C ASN A 213 -20.31 -7.20 0.92
N PRO A 214 -21.19 -7.00 -0.08
CA PRO A 214 -21.25 -5.74 -0.81
C PRO A 214 -21.60 -4.57 0.13
N PRO A 215 -21.29 -3.31 -0.23
CA PRO A 215 -21.67 -2.15 0.58
C PRO A 215 -23.18 -2.11 0.88
N LEU A 216 -23.58 -1.60 2.05
CA LEU A 216 -24.97 -1.59 2.49
C LEU A 216 -25.92 -0.93 1.48
N LEU A 217 -25.48 0.16 0.84
CA LEU A 217 -26.26 0.83 -0.20
C LEU A 217 -26.55 -0.09 -1.40
N LEU A 218 -25.55 -0.86 -1.83
CA LEU A 218 -25.71 -1.81 -2.93
C LEU A 218 -26.59 -3.00 -2.53
N GLN A 219 -26.51 -3.44 -1.28
CA GLN A 219 -27.42 -4.47 -0.74
C GLN A 219 -28.88 -4.00 -0.72
N LEU A 220 -29.11 -2.73 -0.33
CA LEU A 220 -30.44 -2.10 -0.33
C LEU A 220 -31.01 -1.97 -1.74
N GLU A 221 -30.19 -1.54 -2.70
CA GLU A 221 -30.55 -1.48 -4.12
C GLU A 221 -30.97 -2.86 -4.65
N ARG A 222 -30.19 -3.90 -4.32
CA ARG A 222 -30.49 -5.30 -4.66
C ARG A 222 -31.69 -5.89 -3.91
N GLY A 223 -32.26 -5.16 -2.94
CA GLY A 223 -33.43 -5.57 -2.17
C GLY A 223 -33.18 -6.74 -1.19
N LYS A 224 -31.92 -7.00 -0.83
CA LYS A 224 -31.55 -8.02 0.15
C LYS A 224 -30.38 -7.53 1.01
N LEU A 225 -30.69 -7.08 2.21
CA LEU A 225 -29.69 -6.81 3.25
C LEU A 225 -29.20 -8.11 3.87
N TYR A 226 -27.90 -8.20 4.13
CA TYR A 226 -27.31 -9.29 4.88
C TYR A 226 -27.94 -9.38 6.27
N GLY A 227 -28.28 -10.60 6.70
CA GLY A 227 -28.96 -10.85 7.97
C GLY A 227 -30.48 -10.61 7.97
N LEU A 228 -31.06 -10.12 6.86
CA LEU A 228 -32.51 -9.95 6.72
C LEU A 228 -33.05 -10.77 5.54
N SER A 229 -34.31 -11.20 5.65
CA SER A 229 -35.07 -11.70 4.50
C SER A 229 -35.40 -10.56 3.53
N ARG A 230 -35.82 -10.92 2.31
CA ARG A 230 -36.31 -9.93 1.33
C ARG A 230 -37.53 -9.17 1.86
N ALA A 231 -38.46 -9.84 2.54
CA ALA A 231 -39.65 -9.21 3.09
C ALA A 231 -39.30 -8.20 4.20
N GLU A 232 -38.36 -8.57 5.08
CA GLU A 232 -37.85 -7.65 6.12
C GLU A 232 -37.09 -6.48 5.51
N THR A 233 -36.28 -6.73 4.47
CA THR A 233 -35.57 -5.66 3.75
C THR A 233 -36.56 -4.69 3.11
N GLN A 234 -37.63 -5.17 2.47
CA GLN A 234 -38.67 -4.31 1.89
C GLN A 234 -39.43 -3.52 2.96
N ARG A 235 -39.74 -4.15 4.10
CA ARG A 235 -40.38 -3.46 5.23
C ARG A 235 -39.47 -2.35 5.78
N LEU A 236 -38.17 -2.59 5.87
CA LEU A 236 -37.21 -1.58 6.28
C LEU A 236 -37.13 -0.45 5.27
N LYS A 237 -36.97 -0.76 3.97
CA LYS A 237 -36.97 0.21 2.86
C LYS A 237 -38.19 1.13 2.93
N ALA A 238 -39.39 0.56 3.08
CA ALA A 238 -40.63 1.32 3.21
C ALA A 238 -40.66 2.23 4.45
N LYS A 239 -40.15 1.77 5.60
CA LYS A 239 -40.05 2.59 6.82
C LYS A 239 -39.11 3.78 6.69
N VAL A 240 -38.01 3.64 5.95
CA VAL A 240 -37.00 4.70 5.77
C VAL A 240 -37.24 5.53 4.50
N GLY A 241 -38.35 5.31 3.78
CA GLY A 241 -38.69 6.06 2.58
C GLY A 241 -37.88 5.70 1.33
N LEU A 242 -37.13 4.60 1.34
CA LEU A 242 -36.43 4.07 0.17
C LEU A 242 -37.40 3.22 -0.65
N ARG A 243 -37.65 3.58 -1.91
CA ARG A 243 -38.50 2.81 -2.83
C ARG A 243 -37.70 1.74 -3.55
#